data_AF-A0A961GUW3-F1
#
_entry.id   AF-A0A961GUW3-F1
#
_cell.length_a   1.000
_cell.length_b   1.000
_cell.length_c   1.000
_cell.angle_alpha   90.00
_cell.angle_beta   90.00
_cell.angle_gamma   90.00
#
_symmetry.space_group_name_H-M   'P 1'
#
loop_
_entity.id
_entity.type
_entity.pdbx_description
1 polymer ?
#
loop_
_entity_poly.entity_id
_entity_poly.type
_entity_poly.pdbx_seq_one_letter_code
_entity_poly.pdbx_strand_id
1 'polypeptide(L)'
;MCGIIAIVRGNDHGSPTDVSALRERLASLVPMLDIDPSSWPSSIERAATELESVDTALRGVPGTAGLLADPSSAQSMAAECATLENALGEAEAYLDDPSHTLDPAGLEATNAALLRCKDALWAIGRDRLRASDGVAKLCPAVPGTDGTAVLLSLHQALSALDRLEVRGRDSAGVQVQLTGHGLDPNDPEVQRALRERSEVTFTSGAVRLVDGVAVFVYKAAAEIGELGDNTSVLRDAIRADGLLHAALANEGVAGLVLGHTRWASIGIVSEPNAHPQCSDEVDGSDAAASSGAPFATAVLNGDVDNYAELAESDSLGLPPEVTCDAKVIPTLWHRALATGSAAPFEAFRETVARLEGSVAVAATSTADPGELVLALRGSGQALYVGVADDCYIVASEPYGVVEETSRYLRLDGETPSDPDNPAGSRGQVVAVRSDRVGSAAGIRRLSYDGTELPVTEEDLTTAEITTRDIDRGDFPHFLLKEVTDAPHSFRTTLRGRLVQHDGGYDVHIPESSLPSEVIEGLGRGAINRVQVIGQGTAAVAGQSLAEFLAALLVDTEVRVRATPATELSGFDMRPDMSDTLVVAISQSGTTTDTNRTVDLVRSR
;
A
#
# COMPACT_ATOMS: atom_id res chain seq x y z
N MET A 1 -8.86 -9.20 4.17
CA MET A 1 -9.38 -7.93 4.71
C MET A 1 -9.89 -7.12 3.55
N CYS A 2 -10.72 -6.10 3.78
CA CYS A 2 -11.01 -5.14 2.73
C CYS A 2 -9.72 -4.38 2.38
N GLY A 3 -9.54 -4.01 1.12
CA GLY A 3 -8.37 -3.28 0.63
C GLY A 3 -8.80 -2.00 -0.07
N ILE A 4 -8.30 -0.83 0.35
CA ILE A 4 -8.44 0.42 -0.42
C ILE A 4 -7.16 0.61 -1.23
N ILE A 5 -7.30 1.03 -2.48
CA ILE A 5 -6.20 1.54 -3.31
C ILE A 5 -6.65 2.79 -4.06
N ALA A 6 -5.82 3.82 -4.15
CA ALA A 6 -6.05 4.94 -5.05
C ALA A 6 -4.74 5.50 -5.59
N ILE A 7 -4.80 6.04 -6.81
CA ILE A 7 -3.64 6.66 -7.47
C ILE A 7 -4.06 8.02 -7.99
N VAL A 8 -3.39 9.05 -7.47
CA VAL A 8 -3.53 10.45 -7.86
C VAL A 8 -2.23 10.88 -8.53
N ARG A 9 -2.24 10.91 -9.87
CA ARG A 9 -1.06 11.17 -10.69
C ARG A 9 -1.06 12.60 -11.20
N GLY A 10 0.12 13.23 -11.25
CA GLY A 10 0.28 14.56 -11.84
C GLY A 10 0.18 14.55 -13.35
N ASN A 11 -0.09 15.70 -13.95
CA ASN A 11 -0.28 15.86 -15.40
C ASN A 11 1.02 16.17 -16.16
N ASP A 12 2.14 16.39 -15.46
CA ASP A 12 3.45 16.53 -16.08
C ASP A 12 4.15 15.18 -16.06
N HIS A 13 4.27 14.57 -17.23
CA HIS A 13 4.75 13.20 -17.39
C HIS A 13 6.22 13.13 -17.84
N GLY A 14 6.89 14.27 -18.05
CA GLY A 14 8.26 14.27 -18.58
C GLY A 14 8.38 13.66 -19.98
N SER A 15 9.61 13.33 -20.38
CA SER A 15 9.89 12.67 -21.66
C SER A 15 10.09 11.17 -21.45
N PRO A 16 9.68 10.30 -22.40
CA PRO A 16 9.95 8.88 -22.33
C PRO A 16 11.44 8.56 -22.09
N THR A 17 11.70 7.63 -21.18
CA THR A 17 13.06 7.20 -20.83
C THR A 17 13.74 6.50 -22.01
N ASP A 18 15.03 6.76 -22.23
CA ASP A 18 15.84 6.01 -23.20
C ASP A 18 16.19 4.61 -22.64
N VAL A 19 15.31 3.66 -22.93
CA VAL A 19 15.43 2.26 -22.49
C VAL A 19 16.67 1.58 -23.07
N SER A 20 17.10 1.98 -24.27
CA SER A 20 18.26 1.38 -24.93
C SER A 20 19.55 1.66 -24.16
N ALA A 21 19.70 2.87 -23.64
CA ALA A 21 20.83 3.26 -22.79
C ALA A 21 20.80 2.53 -21.44
N LEU A 22 19.62 2.37 -20.82
CA LEU A 22 19.47 1.63 -19.57
C LEU A 22 19.78 0.13 -19.72
N ARG A 23 19.42 -0.48 -20.85
CA ARG A 23 19.79 -1.86 -21.17
C ARG A 23 21.31 -2.04 -21.20
N GLU A 24 22.05 -1.12 -21.81
CA GLU A 24 23.52 -1.19 -21.87
C GLU A 24 24.16 -1.11 -20.49
N ARG A 25 23.58 -0.29 -19.60
CA ARG A 25 23.97 -0.20 -18.19
C ARG A 25 23.78 -1.54 -17.47
N LEU A 26 22.61 -2.18 -17.61
CA LEU A 26 22.35 -3.51 -17.03
C LEU A 26 23.32 -4.59 -17.53
N ALA A 27 23.55 -4.66 -18.85
CA ALA A 27 24.46 -5.62 -19.43
C ALA A 27 25.91 -5.47 -18.90
N SER A 28 26.30 -4.26 -18.50
CA SER A 28 27.63 -3.97 -17.94
C SER A 28 27.83 -4.48 -16.50
N LEU A 29 26.76 -4.92 -15.82
CA LEU A 29 26.81 -5.36 -14.43
C LEU A 29 27.25 -6.82 -14.25
N VAL A 30 26.97 -7.69 -15.22
CA VAL A 30 27.33 -9.12 -15.14
C VAL A 30 28.83 -9.32 -14.87
N PRO A 31 29.77 -8.63 -15.57
CA PRO A 31 31.20 -8.75 -15.27
C PRO A 31 31.60 -8.23 -13.89
N MET A 32 30.77 -7.43 -13.20
CA MET A 32 31.07 -6.94 -11.85
C MET A 32 30.77 -7.99 -10.76
N LEU A 33 29.90 -8.96 -11.07
CA LEU A 33 29.55 -10.06 -10.18
C LEU A 33 30.48 -11.27 -10.38
N ASP A 34 31.07 -11.43 -11.57
CA ASP A 34 32.01 -12.50 -11.93
C ASP A 34 33.47 -12.22 -11.53
N ILE A 35 33.70 -11.32 -10.56
CA ILE A 35 35.05 -11.01 -10.06
C ILE A 35 35.39 -11.83 -8.81
N ASP A 36 36.67 -11.83 -8.43
CA ASP A 36 37.17 -12.45 -7.20
C ASP A 36 36.31 -12.03 -5.98
N PRO A 37 35.80 -12.99 -5.17
CA PRO A 37 34.98 -12.70 -4.00
C PRO A 37 35.58 -11.71 -3.00
N SER A 38 36.91 -11.60 -2.93
CA SER A 38 37.59 -10.60 -2.10
C SER A 38 37.26 -9.14 -2.49
N SER A 39 36.78 -8.92 -3.72
CA SER A 39 36.39 -7.60 -4.23
C SER A 39 34.89 -7.32 -4.12
N TRP A 40 34.08 -8.33 -3.79
CA TRP A 40 32.62 -8.24 -3.74
C TRP A 40 32.05 -7.14 -2.83
N PRO A 41 32.61 -6.85 -1.63
CA PRO A 41 32.09 -5.76 -0.81
C PRO A 41 32.02 -4.42 -1.58
N SER A 42 32.94 -4.20 -2.52
CA SER A 42 32.96 -3.00 -3.35
C SER A 42 32.22 -3.16 -4.68
N SER A 43 32.30 -4.32 -5.34
CA SER A 43 31.69 -4.49 -6.66
C SER A 43 30.19 -4.69 -6.61
N ILE A 44 29.69 -5.46 -5.64
CA ILE A 44 28.25 -5.68 -5.44
C ILE A 44 27.60 -4.38 -4.95
N GLU A 45 28.28 -3.58 -4.12
CA GLU A 45 27.78 -2.27 -3.70
C GLU A 45 27.60 -1.29 -4.89
N ARG A 46 28.55 -1.28 -5.83
CA ARG A 46 28.40 -0.51 -7.08
C ARG A 46 27.27 -1.07 -7.95
N ALA A 47 27.16 -2.39 -8.05
CA ALA A 47 26.08 -3.02 -8.81
C ALA A 47 24.70 -2.67 -8.21
N ALA A 48 24.58 -2.66 -6.88
CA ALA A 48 23.37 -2.25 -6.17
C ALA A 48 23.00 -0.80 -6.52
N THR A 49 23.97 0.11 -6.41
CA THR A 49 23.77 1.54 -6.73
C THR A 49 23.32 1.74 -8.19
N GLU A 50 23.90 0.98 -9.11
CA GLU A 50 23.55 1.07 -10.53
C GLU A 50 22.17 0.47 -10.84
N LEU A 51 21.83 -0.67 -10.23
CA LEU A 51 20.49 -1.25 -10.34
C LEU A 51 19.42 -0.31 -9.78
N GLU A 52 19.65 0.29 -8.61
CA GLU A 52 18.75 1.28 -8.02
C GLU A 52 18.57 2.49 -8.93
N SER A 53 19.65 2.93 -9.60
CA SER A 53 19.59 4.03 -10.58
C SER A 53 18.78 3.65 -11.83
N VAL A 54 18.90 2.40 -12.31
CA VAL A 54 18.10 1.90 -13.44
C VAL A 54 16.62 1.77 -13.06
N ASP A 55 16.30 1.21 -11.89
CA ASP A 55 14.94 1.16 -11.36
C ASP A 55 14.33 2.57 -11.26
N THR A 56 15.05 3.52 -10.68
CA THR A 56 14.62 4.92 -10.56
C THR A 56 14.30 5.52 -11.93
N ALA A 57 15.15 5.28 -12.94
CA ALA A 57 14.94 5.82 -14.29
C ALA A 57 13.78 5.17 -15.05
N LEU A 58 13.39 3.94 -14.68
CA LEU A 58 12.24 3.22 -15.25
C LEU A 58 10.93 3.48 -14.49
N ARG A 59 10.96 4.22 -13.38
CA ARG A 59 9.79 4.48 -12.55
C ARG A 59 8.83 5.48 -13.20
N GLY A 60 7.55 5.36 -12.86
CA GLY A 60 6.51 6.29 -13.29
C GLY A 60 6.20 6.28 -14.79
N VAL A 61 5.61 7.36 -15.26
CA VAL A 61 5.18 7.51 -16.66
C VAL A 61 6.36 7.53 -17.65
N PRO A 62 7.47 8.27 -17.43
CA PRO A 62 8.62 8.28 -18.34
C PRO A 62 9.14 6.88 -18.67
N GLY A 63 9.34 6.06 -17.65
CA GLY A 63 9.88 4.71 -17.80
C GLY A 63 8.91 3.78 -18.50
N THR A 64 7.63 3.80 -18.10
CA THR A 64 6.58 2.99 -18.74
C THR A 64 6.42 3.36 -20.22
N ALA A 65 6.37 4.66 -20.54
CA ALA A 65 6.28 5.14 -21.92
C ALA A 65 7.51 4.76 -22.74
N GLY A 66 8.71 4.85 -22.17
CA GLY A 66 9.95 4.40 -22.81
C GLY A 66 9.91 2.89 -23.13
N LEU A 67 9.49 2.07 -22.17
CA LEU A 67 9.40 0.60 -22.34
C LEU A 67 8.37 0.20 -23.41
N LEU A 68 7.24 0.92 -23.48
CA LEU A 68 6.22 0.70 -24.51
C LEU A 68 6.70 1.15 -25.91
N ALA A 69 7.52 2.21 -25.97
CA ALA A 69 8.06 2.74 -27.22
C ALA A 69 9.19 1.86 -27.81
N ASP A 70 9.94 1.13 -26.98
CA ASP A 70 10.97 0.18 -27.41
C ASP A 70 10.78 -1.23 -26.79
N PRO A 71 9.81 -2.02 -27.30
CA PRO A 71 9.58 -3.38 -26.83
C PRO A 71 10.79 -4.31 -27.01
N SER A 72 11.68 -4.01 -27.97
CA SER A 72 12.85 -4.83 -28.25
C SER A 72 13.92 -4.70 -27.17
N SER A 73 14.18 -3.47 -26.71
CA SER A 73 15.05 -3.22 -25.56
C SER A 73 14.40 -3.70 -24.27
N ALA A 74 13.09 -3.54 -24.08
CA ALA A 74 12.38 -4.08 -22.91
C ALA A 74 12.52 -5.60 -22.79
N GLN A 75 12.35 -6.35 -23.90
CA GLN A 75 12.56 -7.80 -23.92
C GLN A 75 14.02 -8.17 -23.63
N SER A 76 14.97 -7.41 -24.17
CA SER A 76 16.40 -7.64 -23.92
C SER A 76 16.76 -7.38 -22.45
N MET A 77 16.21 -6.33 -21.84
CA MET A 77 16.37 -6.05 -20.41
C MET A 77 15.86 -7.18 -19.54
N ALA A 78 14.71 -7.79 -19.88
CA ALA A 78 14.21 -8.95 -19.15
C ALA A 78 15.21 -10.14 -19.17
N ALA A 79 15.91 -10.35 -20.30
CA ALA A 79 16.95 -11.38 -20.40
C ALA A 79 18.20 -11.03 -19.58
N GLU A 80 18.60 -9.76 -19.54
CA GLU A 80 19.69 -9.29 -18.68
C GLU A 80 19.33 -9.45 -17.20
N CYS A 81 18.08 -9.15 -16.81
CA CYS A 81 17.60 -9.38 -15.45
C CYS A 81 17.74 -10.85 -15.04
N ALA A 82 17.32 -11.78 -15.89
CA ALA A 82 17.48 -13.22 -15.61
C ALA A 82 18.95 -13.64 -15.49
N THR A 83 19.85 -13.04 -16.27
CA THR A 83 21.29 -13.31 -16.19
C THR A 83 21.87 -12.82 -14.86
N LEU A 84 21.50 -11.61 -14.45
CA LEU A 84 21.90 -11.03 -13.17
C LEU A 84 21.32 -11.80 -11.97
N GLU A 85 20.07 -12.26 -12.05
CA GLU A 85 19.44 -13.09 -11.00
C GLU A 85 20.25 -14.36 -10.73
N ASN A 86 20.71 -15.04 -11.79
CA ASN A 86 21.57 -16.21 -11.65
C ASN A 86 22.91 -15.87 -11.00
N ALA A 87 23.57 -14.80 -11.46
CA ALA A 87 24.87 -14.37 -10.90
C ALA A 87 24.76 -13.97 -9.41
N LEU A 88 23.68 -13.28 -9.02
CA LEU A 88 23.42 -12.96 -7.60
C LEU A 88 23.13 -14.21 -6.78
N GLY A 89 22.46 -15.21 -7.36
CA GLY A 89 22.23 -16.51 -6.71
C GLY A 89 23.52 -17.28 -6.46
N GLU A 90 24.47 -17.24 -7.39
CA GLU A 90 25.81 -17.83 -7.22
C GLU A 90 26.60 -17.09 -6.12
N ALA A 91 26.54 -15.76 -6.09
CA ALA A 91 27.15 -14.97 -5.03
C ALA A 91 26.53 -15.30 -3.66
N GLU A 92 25.21 -15.45 -3.57
CA GLU A 92 24.53 -15.85 -2.34
C GLU A 92 24.98 -17.23 -1.85
N ALA A 93 25.07 -18.20 -2.76
CA ALA A 93 25.53 -19.55 -2.43
C ALA A 93 26.97 -19.56 -1.91
N TYR A 94 27.83 -18.68 -2.41
CA TYR A 94 29.18 -18.50 -1.88
C TYR A 94 29.19 -17.93 -0.47
N LEU A 95 28.31 -16.97 -0.14
CA LEU A 95 28.21 -16.44 1.23
C LEU A 95 27.68 -17.47 2.23
N ASP A 96 26.91 -18.45 1.77
CA ASP A 96 26.41 -19.57 2.58
C ASP A 96 27.46 -20.69 2.77
N ASP A 97 28.56 -20.69 2.01
CA ASP A 97 29.64 -21.67 2.13
C ASP A 97 30.55 -21.30 3.34
N PRO A 98 30.67 -22.17 4.37
CA PRO A 98 31.56 -21.94 5.51
C PRO A 98 33.04 -21.76 5.15
N SER A 99 33.44 -22.14 3.92
CA SER A 99 34.79 -22.00 3.39
C SER A 99 35.04 -20.69 2.63
N HIS A 100 34.09 -19.76 2.63
CA HIS A 100 34.26 -18.45 2.02
C HIS A 100 35.49 -17.70 2.57
N THR A 101 36.11 -16.87 1.73
CA THR A 101 37.34 -16.14 2.10
C THR A 101 37.10 -14.74 2.67
N LEU A 102 35.84 -14.30 2.77
CA LEU A 102 35.49 -12.98 3.32
C LEU A 102 35.69 -12.94 4.83
N ASP A 103 36.21 -11.82 5.34
CA ASP A 103 36.21 -11.53 6.77
C ASP A 103 34.80 -11.13 7.25
N PRO A 104 34.52 -11.09 8.57
CA PRO A 104 33.16 -10.82 9.07
C PRO A 104 32.57 -9.50 8.57
N ALA A 105 33.37 -8.43 8.50
CA ALA A 105 32.93 -7.13 8.01
C ALA A 105 32.63 -7.15 6.50
N GLY A 106 33.49 -7.80 5.70
CA GLY A 106 33.28 -8.00 4.28
C GLY A 106 32.06 -8.86 3.97
N LEU A 107 31.82 -9.92 4.77
CA LEU A 107 30.63 -10.77 4.66
C LEU A 107 29.35 -9.96 4.90
N GLU A 108 29.30 -9.17 5.98
CA GLU A 108 28.16 -8.33 6.31
C GLU A 108 27.88 -7.28 5.23
N ALA A 109 28.91 -6.54 4.80
CA ALA A 109 28.80 -5.53 3.75
C ALA A 109 28.34 -6.14 2.42
N THR A 110 28.90 -7.29 2.04
CA THR A 110 28.51 -7.99 0.81
C THR A 110 27.08 -8.49 0.88
N ASN A 111 26.66 -9.05 2.02
CA ASN A 111 25.28 -9.52 2.21
C ASN A 111 24.26 -8.37 2.13
N ALA A 112 24.58 -7.22 2.74
CA ALA A 112 23.74 -6.02 2.65
C ALA A 112 23.61 -5.50 1.21
N ALA A 113 24.73 -5.40 0.49
CA ALA A 113 24.74 -4.98 -0.91
C ALA A 113 24.01 -5.98 -1.83
N LEU A 114 24.13 -7.28 -1.55
CA LEU A 114 23.45 -8.35 -2.29
C LEU A 114 21.92 -8.25 -2.13
N LEU A 115 21.45 -7.97 -0.92
CA LEU A 115 20.02 -7.76 -0.66
C LEU A 115 19.46 -6.61 -1.51
N ARG A 116 20.17 -5.47 -1.51
CA ARG A 116 19.85 -4.30 -2.34
C ARG A 116 19.87 -4.62 -3.83
N CYS A 117 20.85 -5.37 -4.31
CA CYS A 117 20.88 -5.84 -5.71
C CYS A 117 19.62 -6.65 -6.04
N LYS A 118 19.29 -7.63 -5.19
CA LYS A 118 18.10 -8.49 -5.40
C LYS A 118 16.80 -7.67 -5.36
N ASP A 119 16.72 -6.64 -4.51
CA ASP A 119 15.54 -5.75 -4.42
C ASP A 119 15.38 -4.87 -5.65
N ALA A 120 16.46 -4.18 -6.07
CA ALA A 120 16.43 -3.34 -7.24
C ALA A 120 16.23 -4.14 -8.54
N LEU A 121 16.85 -5.33 -8.64
CA LEU A 121 16.67 -6.22 -9.78
C LEU A 121 15.23 -6.75 -9.87
N TRP A 122 14.65 -7.10 -8.72
CA TRP A 122 13.24 -7.46 -8.62
C TRP A 122 12.35 -6.30 -9.08
N ALA A 123 12.59 -5.09 -8.59
CA ALA A 123 11.81 -3.92 -8.99
C ALA A 123 11.86 -3.70 -10.52
N ILE A 124 13.04 -3.79 -11.14
CA ILE A 124 13.17 -3.68 -12.60
C ILE A 124 12.38 -4.78 -13.33
N GLY A 125 12.59 -6.05 -12.95
CA GLY A 125 12.02 -7.21 -13.64
C GLY A 125 10.52 -7.40 -13.40
N ARG A 126 10.09 -7.25 -12.15
CA ARG A 126 8.76 -7.64 -11.67
C ARG A 126 7.85 -6.45 -11.38
N ASP A 127 8.37 -5.24 -11.20
CA ASP A 127 7.52 -4.06 -11.04
C ASP A 127 7.51 -3.24 -12.34
N ARG A 128 8.66 -2.78 -12.85
CA ARG A 128 8.73 -1.88 -14.03
C ARG A 128 8.40 -2.57 -15.35
N LEU A 129 9.10 -3.66 -15.69
CA LEU A 129 8.88 -4.38 -16.93
C LEU A 129 7.49 -5.03 -16.96
N ARG A 130 7.04 -5.59 -15.82
CA ARG A 130 5.69 -6.14 -15.68
C ARG A 130 4.61 -5.05 -15.81
N ALA A 131 4.84 -3.85 -15.27
CA ALA A 131 3.88 -2.75 -15.40
C ALA A 131 3.70 -2.33 -16.86
N SER A 132 4.79 -2.22 -17.63
CA SER A 132 4.71 -1.92 -19.06
C SER A 132 3.91 -2.97 -19.84
N ASP A 133 4.20 -4.26 -19.64
CA ASP A 133 3.44 -5.35 -20.26
C ASP A 133 1.96 -5.37 -19.81
N GLY A 134 1.71 -5.09 -18.53
CA GLY A 134 0.37 -4.97 -17.98
C GLY A 134 -0.43 -3.82 -18.60
N VAL A 135 0.20 -2.65 -18.78
CA VAL A 135 -0.40 -1.49 -19.47
C VAL A 135 -0.73 -1.84 -20.92
N ALA A 136 0.19 -2.46 -21.65
CA ALA A 136 -0.03 -2.89 -23.04
C ALA A 136 -1.21 -3.88 -23.17
N LYS A 137 -1.49 -4.67 -22.11
CA LYS A 137 -2.61 -5.62 -22.07
C LYS A 137 -3.95 -5.00 -21.72
N LEU A 138 -4.00 -3.78 -21.19
CA LEU A 138 -5.26 -3.11 -20.82
C LEU A 138 -5.92 -2.39 -22.00
N CYS A 139 -5.13 -1.95 -22.99
CA CYS A 139 -5.64 -1.22 -24.15
C CYS A 139 -5.04 -1.82 -25.45
N PRO A 140 -5.86 -2.27 -26.42
CA PRO A 140 -5.37 -2.89 -27.66
C PRO A 140 -4.45 -1.99 -28.50
N ALA A 141 -4.63 -0.67 -28.41
CA ALA A 141 -3.76 0.32 -29.03
C ALA A 141 -3.23 1.25 -27.93
N VAL A 142 -1.91 1.24 -27.71
CA VAL A 142 -1.27 2.08 -26.69
C VAL A 142 -1.56 3.55 -27.02
N PRO A 143 -2.21 4.31 -26.12
CA PRO A 143 -2.50 5.72 -26.33
C PRO A 143 -1.23 6.58 -26.24
N GLY A 144 -1.38 7.90 -26.42
CA GLY A 144 -0.29 8.84 -26.14
C GLY A 144 0.16 8.80 -24.67
N THR A 145 1.15 9.62 -24.32
CA THR A 145 1.73 9.66 -22.96
C THR A 145 0.68 9.89 -21.88
N ASP A 146 -0.27 10.80 -22.11
CA ASP A 146 -1.33 11.15 -21.16
C ASP A 146 -2.27 9.96 -20.89
N GLY A 147 -2.75 9.29 -21.95
CA GLY A 147 -3.52 8.05 -21.82
C GLY A 147 -2.73 6.91 -21.19
N THR A 148 -1.42 6.83 -21.46
CA THR A 148 -0.50 5.85 -20.86
C THR A 148 -0.36 6.09 -19.36
N ALA A 149 -0.34 7.35 -18.91
CA ALA A 149 -0.29 7.69 -17.49
C ALA A 149 -1.54 7.18 -16.74
N VAL A 150 -2.72 7.30 -17.35
CA VAL A 150 -3.96 6.78 -16.78
C VAL A 150 -3.97 5.25 -16.76
N LEU A 151 -3.55 4.60 -17.86
CA LEU A 151 -3.44 3.14 -17.92
C LEU A 151 -2.43 2.59 -16.91
N LEU A 152 -1.32 3.30 -16.67
CA LEU A 152 -0.35 2.96 -15.63
C LEU A 152 -1.00 3.00 -14.24
N SER A 153 -1.75 4.08 -13.93
CA SER A 153 -2.49 4.17 -12.67
C SER A 153 -3.54 3.04 -12.53
N LEU A 154 -4.24 2.68 -13.61
CA LEU A 154 -5.16 1.54 -13.61
C LEU A 154 -4.41 0.22 -13.34
N HIS A 155 -3.30 -0.02 -14.03
CA HIS A 155 -2.49 -1.22 -13.86
C HIS A 155 -1.97 -1.36 -12.43
N GLN A 156 -1.36 -0.30 -11.89
CA GLN A 156 -0.82 -0.27 -10.54
C GLN A 156 -1.91 -0.49 -9.50
N ALA A 157 -3.09 0.13 -9.68
CA ALA A 157 -4.22 -0.11 -8.79
C ALA A 157 -4.66 -1.58 -8.82
N LEU A 158 -4.80 -2.18 -10.00
CA LEU A 158 -5.15 -3.59 -10.17
C LEU A 158 -4.08 -4.53 -9.59
N SER A 159 -2.79 -4.21 -9.76
CA SER A 159 -1.70 -4.99 -9.18
C SER A 159 -1.64 -4.88 -7.66
N ALA A 160 -1.98 -3.72 -7.10
CA ALA A 160 -2.10 -3.57 -5.66
C ALA A 160 -3.32 -4.34 -5.13
N LEU A 161 -4.45 -4.35 -5.85
CA LEU A 161 -5.59 -5.20 -5.51
C LEU A 161 -5.21 -6.68 -5.49
N ASP A 162 -4.40 -7.17 -6.43
CA ASP A 162 -3.90 -8.57 -6.41
C ASP A 162 -3.16 -8.91 -5.11
N ARG A 163 -2.44 -7.94 -4.53
CA ARG A 163 -1.67 -8.11 -3.28
C ARG A 163 -2.52 -7.93 -2.03
N LEU A 164 -3.49 -7.02 -2.08
CA LEU A 164 -4.41 -6.74 -0.97
C LEU A 164 -5.51 -7.82 -0.86
N GLU A 165 -5.83 -8.50 -1.97
CA GLU A 165 -6.71 -9.65 -1.97
C GLU A 165 -6.01 -10.85 -1.32
N VAL A 166 -6.58 -11.36 -0.23
CA VAL A 166 -5.97 -12.47 0.55
C VAL A 166 -6.75 -13.78 0.47
N ARG A 167 -7.91 -13.79 -0.20
CA ARG A 167 -8.79 -14.98 -0.27
C ARG A 167 -9.35 -15.32 -1.65
N GLY A 168 -9.37 -14.39 -2.61
CA GLY A 168 -9.91 -14.68 -3.95
C GLY A 168 -11.43 -14.73 -4.06
N ARG A 169 -12.15 -14.33 -3.01
CA ARG A 169 -13.62 -14.39 -2.94
C ARG A 169 -14.16 -13.11 -2.32
N ASP A 170 -15.45 -12.88 -2.53
CA ASP A 170 -16.26 -11.71 -2.17
C ASP A 170 -16.43 -10.73 -3.33
N SER A 171 -15.80 -9.56 -3.33
CA SER A 171 -15.96 -8.61 -4.42
C SER A 171 -14.78 -7.65 -4.54
N ALA A 172 -14.57 -7.13 -5.74
CA ALA A 172 -13.62 -6.06 -6.01
C ALA A 172 -14.20 -5.09 -7.04
N GLY A 173 -13.69 -3.86 -7.02
CA GLY A 173 -14.01 -2.90 -8.06
C GLY A 173 -12.94 -1.84 -8.21
N VAL A 174 -12.93 -1.21 -9.38
CA VAL A 174 -12.06 -0.10 -9.70
C VAL A 174 -12.86 0.92 -10.49
N GLN A 175 -12.67 2.19 -10.16
CA GLN A 175 -13.13 3.30 -10.99
C GLN A 175 -11.94 4.07 -11.54
N VAL A 176 -12.19 4.71 -12.68
CA VAL A 176 -11.34 5.77 -13.22
C VAL A 176 -12.18 6.99 -13.53
N GLN A 177 -11.77 8.12 -12.97
CA GLN A 177 -12.38 9.43 -13.20
C GLN A 177 -11.48 10.22 -14.16
N LEU A 178 -12.02 10.63 -15.30
CA LEU A 178 -11.28 11.27 -16.39
C LEU A 178 -11.70 12.71 -16.60
N THR A 179 -10.71 13.57 -16.86
CA THR A 179 -10.88 14.91 -17.44
C THR A 179 -10.11 14.99 -18.76
N GLY A 180 -10.42 15.99 -19.60
CA GLY A 180 -9.73 16.14 -20.88
C GLY A 180 -9.93 14.94 -21.82
N HIS A 181 -11.00 14.17 -21.63
CA HIS A 181 -11.23 12.89 -22.33
C HIS A 181 -11.81 13.04 -23.74
N GLY A 182 -12.25 14.24 -24.14
CA GLY A 182 -12.73 14.51 -25.50
C GLY A 182 -14.04 13.84 -25.93
N LEU A 183 -14.78 13.19 -25.01
CA LEU A 183 -16.09 12.58 -25.34
C LEU A 183 -17.14 13.67 -25.48
N ASP A 184 -17.80 13.74 -26.64
CA ASP A 184 -18.89 14.68 -26.89
C ASP A 184 -20.22 14.11 -26.35
N PRO A 185 -20.88 14.75 -25.37
CA PRO A 185 -22.18 14.31 -24.85
C PRO A 185 -23.31 14.37 -25.90
N ASN A 186 -23.10 15.02 -27.05
CA ASN A 186 -24.05 15.07 -28.16
C ASN A 186 -23.81 13.97 -29.20
N ASP A 187 -22.71 13.22 -29.11
CA ASP A 187 -22.44 12.10 -30.01
C ASP A 187 -23.48 10.98 -29.78
N PRO A 188 -24.17 10.49 -30.83
CA PRO A 188 -25.19 9.44 -30.69
C PRO A 188 -24.68 8.14 -30.06
N GLU A 189 -23.42 7.76 -30.29
CA GLU A 189 -22.80 6.56 -29.71
C GLU A 189 -22.52 6.77 -28.23
N VAL A 190 -21.99 7.93 -27.85
CA VAL A 190 -21.76 8.30 -26.45
C VAL A 190 -23.09 8.34 -25.69
N GLN A 191 -24.12 8.99 -26.25
CA GLN A 191 -25.44 9.03 -25.62
C GLN A 191 -26.07 7.64 -25.45
N ARG A 192 -25.87 6.75 -26.42
CA ARG A 192 -26.34 5.36 -26.32
C ARG A 192 -25.62 4.63 -25.20
N ALA A 193 -24.29 4.72 -25.15
CA ALA A 193 -23.49 4.10 -24.10
C ALA A 193 -23.88 4.62 -22.71
N LEU A 194 -24.09 5.94 -22.55
CA LEU A 194 -24.52 6.52 -21.27
C LEU A 194 -25.89 5.98 -20.84
N ARG A 195 -26.88 5.94 -21.73
CA ARG A 195 -28.22 5.41 -21.40
C ARG A 195 -28.19 3.94 -20.98
N GLU A 196 -27.33 3.14 -21.60
CA GLU A 196 -27.19 1.70 -21.30
C GLU A 196 -26.39 1.45 -20.01
N ARG A 197 -25.63 2.45 -19.53
CA ARG A 197 -24.63 2.30 -18.45
C ARG A 197 -24.89 3.26 -17.28
N SER A 198 -26.07 3.88 -17.20
CA SER A 198 -26.42 4.89 -16.18
C SER A 198 -27.28 4.37 -15.02
N GLU A 199 -27.32 3.06 -14.78
CA GLU A 199 -28.15 2.48 -13.73
C GLU A 199 -27.72 2.93 -12.32
N VAL A 200 -28.70 3.22 -11.45
CA VAL A 200 -28.52 3.73 -10.08
C VAL A 200 -27.77 2.76 -9.15
N THR A 201 -27.81 1.46 -9.47
CA THR A 201 -27.11 0.39 -8.75
C THR A 201 -25.60 0.41 -8.98
N PHE A 202 -25.12 1.21 -9.94
CA PHE A 202 -23.70 1.47 -10.20
C PHE A 202 -22.86 0.19 -10.33
N THR A 203 -23.39 -0.75 -11.11
CA THR A 203 -22.81 -2.06 -11.44
C THR A 203 -21.64 -1.95 -12.42
N SER A 204 -20.99 -3.08 -12.70
CA SER A 204 -19.82 -3.18 -13.56
C SER A 204 -20.12 -2.63 -14.95
N GLY A 205 -19.22 -1.81 -15.45
CA GLY A 205 -19.39 -1.08 -16.70
C GLY A 205 -20.24 0.18 -16.55
N ALA A 206 -20.75 0.57 -15.39
CA ALA A 206 -21.47 1.84 -15.30
C ALA A 206 -20.59 3.06 -15.67
N VAL A 207 -21.21 4.07 -16.27
CA VAL A 207 -20.56 5.33 -16.68
C VAL A 207 -21.39 6.53 -16.24
N ARG A 208 -20.72 7.57 -15.76
CA ARG A 208 -21.31 8.91 -15.57
C ARG A 208 -20.51 9.92 -16.36
N LEU A 209 -21.19 10.87 -16.98
CA LEU A 209 -20.58 12.03 -17.63
C LEU A 209 -21.25 13.28 -17.06
N VAL A 210 -20.56 13.97 -16.16
CA VAL A 210 -21.09 15.11 -15.40
C VAL A 210 -20.04 16.22 -15.45
N ASP A 211 -20.43 17.42 -15.89
CA ASP A 211 -19.56 18.61 -15.94
C ASP A 211 -18.21 18.41 -16.66
N GLY A 212 -18.20 17.61 -17.74
CA GLY A 212 -16.97 17.31 -18.49
C GLY A 212 -16.03 16.33 -17.79
N VAL A 213 -16.52 15.65 -16.75
CA VAL A 213 -15.82 14.57 -16.05
C VAL A 213 -16.52 13.24 -16.36
N ALA A 214 -15.76 12.27 -16.87
CA ALA A 214 -16.25 10.93 -17.13
C ALA A 214 -15.81 9.95 -16.03
N VAL A 215 -16.73 9.26 -15.38
CA VAL A 215 -16.45 8.25 -14.35
C VAL A 215 -16.83 6.88 -14.90
N PHE A 216 -15.85 6.00 -15.04
CA PHE A 216 -16.04 4.60 -15.44
C PHE A 216 -15.82 3.71 -14.22
N VAL A 217 -16.67 2.70 -14.03
CA VAL A 217 -16.49 1.72 -12.95
C VAL A 217 -16.56 0.29 -13.48
N TYR A 218 -15.72 -0.57 -12.93
CA TYR A 218 -15.67 -2.00 -13.19
C TYR A 218 -15.75 -2.72 -11.86
N LYS A 219 -16.61 -3.74 -11.78
CA LYS A 219 -16.85 -4.49 -10.55
C LYS A 219 -16.92 -5.99 -10.85
N ALA A 220 -16.55 -6.77 -9.85
CA ALA A 220 -16.69 -8.21 -9.83
C ALA A 220 -17.17 -8.62 -8.44
N ALA A 221 -18.09 -9.59 -8.37
CA ALA A 221 -18.53 -10.19 -7.13
C ALA A 221 -18.71 -11.69 -7.32
N ALA A 222 -18.08 -12.48 -6.45
CA ALA A 222 -18.13 -13.93 -6.46
C ALA A 222 -18.06 -14.46 -5.01
N GLU A 223 -19.07 -15.23 -4.58
CA GLU A 223 -19.08 -15.84 -3.24
C GLU A 223 -17.93 -16.87 -3.05
N ILE A 224 -17.45 -17.44 -4.15
CA ILE A 224 -16.38 -18.43 -4.23
C ILE A 224 -15.48 -18.05 -5.41
N GLY A 225 -14.17 -18.08 -5.20
CA GLY A 225 -13.17 -17.84 -6.23
C GLY A 225 -11.75 -18.10 -5.72
N GLU A 226 -10.79 -17.97 -6.61
CA GLU A 226 -9.36 -18.03 -6.35
C GLU A 226 -8.72 -16.64 -6.39
N LEU A 227 -7.55 -16.52 -5.74
CA LEU A 227 -6.79 -15.27 -5.71
C LEU A 227 -6.50 -14.77 -7.13
N GLY A 228 -6.93 -13.54 -7.43
CA GLY A 228 -6.76 -12.92 -8.74
C GLY A 228 -7.94 -13.09 -9.71
N ASP A 229 -8.96 -13.89 -9.37
CA ASP A 229 -10.14 -14.04 -10.24
C ASP A 229 -10.87 -12.71 -10.43
N ASN A 230 -11.12 -11.99 -9.33
CA ASN A 230 -11.81 -10.71 -9.35
C ASN A 230 -11.08 -9.69 -10.23
N THR A 231 -9.79 -9.50 -10.02
CA THR A 231 -8.98 -8.55 -10.79
C THR A 231 -8.79 -8.98 -12.25
N SER A 232 -8.81 -10.28 -12.55
CA SER A 232 -8.88 -10.78 -13.93
C SER A 232 -10.16 -10.34 -14.63
N VAL A 233 -11.31 -10.46 -13.97
CA VAL A 233 -12.60 -9.96 -14.50
C VAL A 233 -12.55 -8.45 -14.74
N LEU A 234 -11.98 -7.68 -13.80
CA LEU A 234 -11.82 -6.22 -13.97
C LEU A 234 -10.94 -5.89 -15.18
N ARG A 235 -9.81 -6.59 -15.35
CA ARG A 235 -8.88 -6.40 -16.50
C ARG A 235 -9.56 -6.69 -17.83
N ASP A 236 -10.34 -7.78 -17.91
CA ASP A 236 -11.04 -8.14 -19.14
C ASP A 236 -12.15 -7.13 -19.47
N ALA A 237 -12.85 -6.61 -18.47
CA ALA A 237 -13.85 -5.55 -18.67
C ALA A 237 -13.21 -4.24 -19.19
N ILE A 238 -12.07 -3.82 -18.61
CA ILE A 238 -11.29 -2.66 -19.07
C ILE A 238 -10.78 -2.88 -20.51
N ARG A 239 -10.27 -4.07 -20.82
CA ARG A 239 -9.79 -4.42 -22.17
C ARG A 239 -10.92 -4.45 -23.21
N ALA A 240 -12.16 -4.69 -22.80
CA ALA A 240 -13.30 -4.74 -23.70
C ALA A 240 -13.99 -3.38 -23.89
N ASP A 241 -13.63 -2.35 -23.11
CA ASP A 241 -14.36 -1.08 -23.07
C ASP A 241 -13.86 -0.07 -24.11
N GLY A 242 -14.46 -0.12 -25.31
CA GLY A 242 -14.14 0.81 -26.39
C GLY A 242 -14.42 2.28 -26.09
N LEU A 243 -15.36 2.60 -25.18
CA LEU A 243 -15.62 3.99 -24.79
C LEU A 243 -14.50 4.55 -23.91
N LEU A 244 -14.01 3.74 -22.97
CA LEU A 244 -12.83 4.09 -22.17
C LEU A 244 -11.62 4.29 -23.10
N HIS A 245 -11.39 3.39 -24.06
CA HIS A 245 -10.24 3.52 -24.97
C HIS A 245 -10.33 4.77 -25.85
N ALA A 246 -11.53 5.14 -26.31
CA ALA A 246 -11.75 6.38 -27.04
C ALA A 246 -11.43 7.62 -26.18
N ALA A 247 -11.83 7.61 -24.91
CA ALA A 247 -11.51 8.66 -23.94
C ALA A 247 -10.00 8.80 -23.69
N LEU A 248 -9.30 7.67 -23.56
CA LEU A 248 -7.85 7.63 -23.30
C LEU A 248 -7.01 8.03 -24.51
N ALA A 249 -7.58 8.02 -25.71
CA ALA A 249 -6.87 8.40 -26.93
C ALA A 249 -6.69 9.92 -27.08
N ASN A 250 -7.42 10.73 -26.31
CA ASN A 250 -7.35 12.19 -26.42
C ASN A 250 -6.10 12.76 -25.74
N GLU A 251 -5.46 13.74 -26.39
CA GLU A 251 -4.36 14.50 -25.77
C GLU A 251 -4.90 15.37 -24.61
N GLY A 252 -4.15 15.43 -23.52
CA GLY A 252 -4.54 16.13 -22.28
C GLY A 252 -5.51 15.35 -21.39
N VAL A 253 -5.76 14.06 -21.67
CA VAL A 253 -6.55 13.22 -20.77
C VAL A 253 -5.82 13.02 -19.44
N ALA A 254 -6.49 13.28 -18.33
CA ALA A 254 -5.96 13.04 -17.00
C ALA A 254 -6.92 12.16 -16.21
N GLY A 255 -6.38 11.36 -15.28
CA GLY A 255 -7.16 10.34 -14.59
C GLY A 255 -6.80 10.14 -13.13
N LEU A 256 -7.83 9.96 -12.30
CA LEU A 256 -7.72 9.53 -10.91
C LEU A 256 -8.35 8.14 -10.78
N VAL A 257 -7.61 7.21 -10.19
CA VAL A 257 -8.06 5.81 -10.00
C VAL A 257 -8.36 5.55 -8.53
N LEU A 258 -9.51 4.93 -8.25
CA LEU A 258 -9.90 4.47 -6.91
C LEU A 258 -10.41 3.03 -7.02
N GLY A 259 -9.80 2.12 -6.27
CA GLY A 259 -10.13 0.70 -6.25
C GLY A 259 -10.37 0.18 -4.85
N HIS A 260 -11.06 -0.95 -4.79
CA HIS A 260 -11.42 -1.60 -3.54
C HIS A 260 -11.51 -3.12 -3.69
N THR A 261 -11.08 -3.86 -2.68
CA THR A 261 -11.54 -5.23 -2.42
C THR A 261 -12.39 -5.23 -1.16
N ARG A 262 -13.55 -5.88 -1.22
CA ARG A 262 -14.53 -5.88 -0.13
C ARG A 262 -14.56 -7.23 0.55
N TRP A 263 -14.67 -7.19 1.87
CA TRP A 263 -15.09 -8.30 2.71
C TRP A 263 -16.41 -7.91 3.38
N ALA A 264 -17.50 -8.52 2.93
CA ALA A 264 -18.85 -8.21 3.30
C ALA A 264 -19.10 -8.42 4.81
N SER A 265 -19.25 -7.32 5.54
CA SER A 265 -19.78 -7.25 6.91
C SER A 265 -21.27 -6.91 6.88
N ILE A 266 -21.62 -5.80 6.24
CA ILE A 266 -22.99 -5.31 6.06
C ILE A 266 -23.37 -5.37 4.57
N GLY A 267 -24.44 -6.12 4.26
CA GLY A 267 -24.93 -6.33 2.90
C GLY A 267 -24.32 -7.55 2.20
N ILE A 268 -25.11 -8.21 1.35
CA ILE A 268 -24.71 -9.46 0.70
C ILE A 268 -23.52 -9.28 -0.26
N VAL A 269 -22.87 -10.39 -0.63
CA VAL A 269 -21.88 -10.40 -1.72
C VAL A 269 -22.64 -10.26 -3.04
N SER A 270 -22.58 -9.08 -3.65
CA SER A 270 -23.19 -8.82 -4.96
C SER A 270 -22.52 -7.62 -5.61
N GLU A 271 -22.64 -7.53 -6.93
CA GLU A 271 -22.05 -6.42 -7.70
C GLU A 271 -22.60 -5.03 -7.31
N PRO A 272 -23.91 -4.83 -7.02
CA PRO A 272 -24.39 -3.57 -6.47
C PRO A 272 -23.77 -3.17 -5.12
N ASN A 273 -23.39 -4.16 -4.29
CA ASN A 273 -22.74 -3.91 -2.99
C ASN A 273 -21.21 -3.77 -3.09
N ALA A 274 -20.60 -4.19 -4.20
CA ALA A 274 -19.18 -4.02 -4.43
C ALA A 274 -18.85 -2.52 -4.55
N HIS A 275 -17.74 -2.10 -3.95
CA HIS A 275 -17.30 -0.71 -4.02
C HIS A 275 -16.53 -0.43 -5.33
N PRO A 276 -16.39 0.83 -5.78
CA PRO A 276 -16.92 2.08 -5.20
C PRO A 276 -18.45 2.20 -5.23
N GLN A 277 -19.04 2.82 -4.21
CA GLN A 277 -20.45 3.24 -4.19
C GLN A 277 -20.58 4.65 -4.77
N CYS A 278 -21.70 4.97 -5.43
CA CYS A 278 -21.96 6.31 -6.00
C CYS A 278 -22.98 7.13 -5.19
N SER A 279 -23.19 8.39 -5.57
CA SER A 279 -24.17 9.29 -4.94
C SER A 279 -25.61 9.17 -5.45
N ASP A 280 -25.91 8.33 -6.45
CA ASP A 280 -27.24 8.30 -7.08
C ASP A 280 -28.33 7.73 -6.14
N GLU A 281 -29.57 8.23 -6.26
CA GLU A 281 -30.71 7.83 -5.41
C GLU A 281 -31.92 7.38 -6.27
N VAL A 282 -32.74 6.43 -5.79
CA VAL A 282 -33.92 5.89 -6.51
C VAL A 282 -35.15 6.79 -6.49
N ASP A 283 -35.35 7.54 -5.41
CA ASP A 283 -36.54 8.36 -5.17
C ASP A 283 -36.21 9.83 -4.85
N GLY A 284 -34.98 10.25 -5.15
CA GLY A 284 -34.60 11.66 -5.14
C GLY A 284 -35.38 12.38 -6.24
N SER A 285 -36.54 12.92 -5.88
CA SER A 285 -37.30 13.92 -6.64
C SER A 285 -36.37 14.87 -7.40
N ASP A 286 -36.82 15.35 -8.56
CA ASP A 286 -36.33 16.39 -9.49
C ASP A 286 -35.55 17.62 -8.91
N ALA A 287 -34.75 17.45 -7.87
CA ALA A 287 -33.99 18.47 -7.16
C ALA A 287 -32.51 18.10 -7.01
N ALA A 288 -32.07 16.82 -6.99
CA ALA A 288 -30.65 16.45 -6.84
C ALA A 288 -30.02 15.81 -8.10
N ALA A 289 -30.73 14.91 -8.80
CA ALA A 289 -30.34 14.49 -10.15
C ALA A 289 -30.45 15.65 -11.19
N SER A 290 -31.13 16.72 -10.81
CA SER A 290 -31.36 17.97 -11.55
C SER A 290 -30.85 19.22 -10.82
N SER A 291 -30.13 19.10 -9.69
CA SER A 291 -29.50 20.26 -9.00
C SER A 291 -28.26 20.79 -9.73
N GLY A 292 -27.68 20.05 -10.66
CA GLY A 292 -26.32 20.33 -11.14
C GLY A 292 -25.27 20.17 -10.02
N ALA A 293 -25.57 19.38 -8.99
CA ALA A 293 -24.60 19.08 -7.94
C ALA A 293 -23.56 18.07 -8.43
N PRO A 294 -22.30 18.17 -7.95
CA PRO A 294 -21.24 17.26 -8.37
C PRO A 294 -21.52 15.80 -8.02
N PHE A 295 -21.21 14.89 -8.93
CA PHE A 295 -21.29 13.45 -8.68
C PHE A 295 -20.19 13.03 -7.71
N ALA A 296 -20.49 12.11 -6.79
CA ALA A 296 -19.54 11.65 -5.79
C ALA A 296 -19.50 10.11 -5.70
N THR A 297 -18.33 9.58 -5.36
CA THR A 297 -18.11 8.15 -5.14
C THR A 297 -17.27 7.93 -3.89
N ALA A 298 -17.46 6.79 -3.23
CA ALA A 298 -16.64 6.43 -2.08
C ALA A 298 -16.44 4.91 -1.96
N VAL A 299 -15.35 4.53 -1.32
CA VAL A 299 -15.06 3.18 -0.83
C VAL A 299 -14.93 3.24 0.69
N LEU A 300 -15.25 2.13 1.35
CA LEU A 300 -15.17 1.99 2.81
C LEU A 300 -14.45 0.70 3.20
N ASN A 301 -13.51 0.84 4.14
CA ASN A 301 -13.03 -0.22 4.99
C ASN A 301 -13.59 -0.01 6.41
N GLY A 302 -14.11 -1.06 7.02
CA GLY A 302 -14.83 -0.99 8.29
C GLY A 302 -16.34 -0.79 8.09
N ASP A 303 -17.01 -0.34 9.14
CA ASP A 303 -18.47 -0.28 9.21
C ASP A 303 -18.92 1.12 9.68
N VAL A 304 -19.96 1.65 9.05
CA VAL A 304 -20.71 2.83 9.51
C VAL A 304 -21.87 2.33 10.38
N ASP A 305 -21.68 2.31 11.70
CA ASP A 305 -22.63 1.72 12.65
C ASP A 305 -24.01 2.40 12.62
N ASN A 306 -24.04 3.71 12.37
CA ASN A 306 -25.26 4.52 12.34
C ASN A 306 -25.84 4.73 10.91
N TYR A 307 -25.46 3.92 9.91
CA TYR A 307 -25.88 4.12 8.52
C TYR A 307 -27.41 4.13 8.34
N ALA A 308 -28.14 3.28 9.06
CA ALA A 308 -29.60 3.19 8.96
C ALA A 308 -30.29 4.45 9.51
N GLU A 309 -29.79 4.98 10.62
CA GLU A 309 -30.27 6.24 11.20
C GLU A 309 -29.99 7.42 10.25
N LEU A 310 -28.80 7.48 9.66
CA LEU A 310 -28.45 8.49 8.67
C LEU A 310 -29.36 8.39 7.43
N ALA A 311 -29.62 7.18 6.93
CA ALA A 311 -30.50 6.96 5.80
C ALA A 311 -31.94 7.43 6.08
N GLU A 312 -32.46 7.15 7.28
CA GLU A 312 -33.81 7.57 7.68
C GLU A 312 -33.89 9.08 7.96
N SER A 313 -32.97 9.62 8.76
CA SER A 313 -32.98 11.02 9.19
C SER A 313 -32.79 12.01 8.03
N ASP A 314 -31.95 11.68 7.05
CA ASP A 314 -31.80 12.48 5.83
C ASP A 314 -32.80 12.08 4.74
N SER A 315 -33.61 11.04 4.94
CA SER A 315 -34.54 10.51 3.92
C SER A 315 -33.81 10.20 2.60
N LEU A 316 -32.78 9.36 2.69
CA LEU A 316 -32.00 8.91 1.55
C LEU A 316 -32.78 7.88 0.72
N GLY A 317 -32.84 8.09 -0.60
CA GLY A 317 -33.44 7.16 -1.56
C GLY A 317 -32.44 6.09 -1.99
N LEU A 318 -32.14 5.13 -1.11
CA LEU A 318 -31.17 4.08 -1.40
C LEU A 318 -31.79 2.98 -2.29
N PRO A 319 -31.11 2.52 -3.37
CA PRO A 319 -31.60 1.41 -4.17
C PRO A 319 -31.74 0.13 -3.33
N PRO A 320 -32.84 -0.63 -3.45
CA PRO A 320 -33.07 -1.82 -2.63
C PRO A 320 -32.04 -2.94 -2.85
N GLU A 321 -31.38 -2.97 -4.01
CA GLU A 321 -30.29 -3.89 -4.32
C GLU A 321 -28.97 -3.53 -3.60
N VAL A 322 -28.83 -2.28 -3.16
CA VAL A 322 -27.65 -1.77 -2.44
C VAL A 322 -27.93 -1.82 -0.95
N THR A 323 -27.46 -2.88 -0.32
CA THR A 323 -27.65 -3.21 1.10
C THR A 323 -26.43 -2.92 1.97
N CYS A 324 -25.34 -2.41 1.39
CA CYS A 324 -24.14 -2.02 2.12
C CYS A 324 -24.28 -0.61 2.72
N ASP A 325 -23.73 -0.44 3.91
CA ASP A 325 -23.65 0.81 4.65
C ASP A 325 -22.86 1.91 3.92
N ALA A 326 -21.80 1.55 3.18
CA ALA A 326 -20.94 2.49 2.46
C ALA A 326 -21.68 3.45 1.51
N LYS A 327 -22.89 3.09 1.05
CA LYS A 327 -23.71 3.91 0.13
C LYS A 327 -24.14 5.24 0.75
N VAL A 328 -24.27 5.35 2.08
CA VAL A 328 -24.67 6.61 2.71
C VAL A 328 -23.60 7.70 2.54
N ILE A 329 -22.32 7.31 2.46
CA ILE A 329 -21.17 8.24 2.41
C ILE A 329 -21.22 9.16 1.17
N PRO A 330 -21.17 8.64 -0.08
CA PRO A 330 -21.19 9.49 -1.27
C PRO A 330 -22.53 10.22 -1.44
N THR A 331 -23.63 9.63 -0.96
CA THR A 331 -24.98 10.22 -1.04
C THR A 331 -25.09 11.46 -0.15
N LEU A 332 -24.67 11.36 1.12
CA LEU A 332 -24.65 12.49 2.06
C LEU A 332 -23.68 13.58 1.59
N TRP A 333 -22.50 13.20 1.09
CA TRP A 333 -21.52 14.17 0.60
C TRP A 333 -22.03 14.91 -0.63
N HIS A 334 -22.64 14.21 -1.59
CA HIS A 334 -23.29 14.84 -2.74
C HIS A 334 -24.36 15.85 -2.32
N ARG A 335 -25.22 15.51 -1.36
CA ARG A 335 -26.23 16.44 -0.83
C ARG A 335 -25.57 17.65 -0.14
N ALA A 336 -24.49 17.45 0.61
CA ALA A 336 -23.73 18.54 1.22
C ALA A 336 -23.14 19.48 0.15
N LEU A 337 -22.56 18.92 -0.93
CA LEU A 337 -22.04 19.69 -2.07
C LEU A 337 -23.15 20.47 -2.78
N ALA A 338 -24.34 19.89 -2.93
CA ALA A 338 -25.50 20.55 -3.53
C ALA A 338 -25.95 21.81 -2.77
N THR A 339 -25.69 21.89 -1.46
CA THR A 339 -26.00 23.10 -0.67
C THR A 339 -25.08 24.28 -1.00
N GLY A 340 -23.87 24.03 -1.51
CA GLY A 340 -22.86 25.05 -1.75
C GLY A 340 -22.37 25.80 -0.51
N SER A 341 -22.66 25.31 0.70
CA SER A 341 -22.36 26.03 1.96
C SER A 341 -20.90 25.93 2.40
N ALA A 342 -20.16 24.95 1.87
CA ALA A 342 -18.75 24.69 2.20
C ALA A 342 -17.96 24.27 0.95
N ALA A 343 -16.63 24.43 1.01
CA ALA A 343 -15.73 23.88 -0.01
C ALA A 343 -15.81 22.34 -0.02
N PRO A 344 -15.54 21.66 -1.17
CA PRO A 344 -15.75 20.22 -1.29
C PRO A 344 -15.10 19.36 -0.19
N PHE A 345 -13.85 19.67 0.17
CA PHE A 345 -13.13 18.97 1.24
C PHE A 345 -13.73 19.22 2.64
N GLU A 346 -14.22 20.42 2.92
CA GLU A 346 -14.90 20.70 4.20
C GLU A 346 -16.27 20.02 4.26
N ALA A 347 -17.02 20.03 3.16
CA ALA A 347 -18.28 19.29 3.06
C ALA A 347 -18.05 17.78 3.26
N PHE A 348 -16.93 17.25 2.78
CA PHE A 348 -16.53 15.86 3.04
C PHE A 348 -16.23 15.64 4.53
N ARG A 349 -15.39 16.49 5.15
CA ARG A 349 -15.06 16.42 6.58
C ARG A 349 -16.32 16.43 7.45
N GLU A 350 -17.25 17.35 7.19
CA GLU A 350 -18.52 17.46 7.89
C GLU A 350 -19.39 16.21 7.69
N THR A 351 -19.40 15.65 6.47
CA THR A 351 -20.11 14.41 6.17
C THR A 351 -19.54 13.25 6.98
N VAL A 352 -18.22 13.02 6.94
CA VAL A 352 -17.60 11.90 7.65
C VAL A 352 -17.62 12.08 9.17
N ALA A 353 -17.70 13.31 9.67
CA ALA A 353 -17.80 13.58 11.11
C ALA A 353 -19.09 13.04 11.74
N ARG A 354 -20.16 12.90 10.94
CA ARG A 354 -21.46 12.33 11.34
C ARG A 354 -21.46 10.80 11.44
N LEU A 355 -20.42 10.14 10.93
CA LEU A 355 -20.33 8.68 10.91
C LEU A 355 -19.86 8.15 12.27
N GLU A 356 -20.55 7.13 12.75
CA GLU A 356 -20.15 6.34 13.91
C GLU A 356 -19.57 5.00 13.46
N GLY A 357 -18.60 4.48 14.21
CA GLY A 357 -17.90 3.23 13.91
C GLY A 357 -16.40 3.41 13.66
N SER A 358 -15.74 2.34 13.21
CA SER A 358 -14.34 2.36 12.78
C SER A 358 -14.29 2.35 11.26
N VAL A 359 -13.92 3.48 10.67
CA VAL A 359 -14.03 3.73 9.24
C VAL A 359 -12.71 4.20 8.65
N ALA A 360 -12.36 3.65 7.49
CA ALA A 360 -11.39 4.19 6.56
C ALA A 360 -12.11 4.43 5.24
N VAL A 361 -12.20 5.69 4.83
CA VAL A 361 -12.95 6.13 3.65
C VAL A 361 -11.97 6.74 2.65
N ALA A 362 -12.15 6.41 1.38
CA ALA A 362 -11.56 7.16 0.27
C ALA A 362 -12.66 7.54 -0.71
N ALA A 363 -12.71 8.80 -1.15
CA ALA A 363 -13.79 9.32 -1.95
C ALA A 363 -13.30 10.32 -3.00
N THR A 364 -14.07 10.45 -4.08
CA THR A 364 -13.84 11.41 -5.17
C THR A 364 -15.13 12.13 -5.52
N SER A 365 -15.01 13.32 -6.09
CA SER A 365 -16.13 14.05 -6.65
C SER A 365 -15.76 14.70 -7.98
N THR A 366 -16.75 14.91 -8.84
CA THR A 366 -16.59 15.71 -10.06
C THR A 366 -16.43 17.21 -9.78
N ALA A 367 -16.62 17.65 -8.52
CA ALA A 367 -16.40 19.04 -8.09
C ALA A 367 -14.93 19.45 -8.23
N ASP A 368 -14.03 18.52 -7.90
CA ASP A 368 -12.60 18.69 -8.01
C ASP A 368 -11.97 17.38 -8.51
N PRO A 369 -11.96 17.17 -9.82
CA PRO A 369 -11.72 15.84 -10.36
C PRO A 369 -10.28 15.33 -10.20
N GLY A 370 -9.36 16.22 -9.79
CA GLY A 370 -7.97 15.90 -9.50
C GLY A 370 -7.66 15.71 -8.01
N GLU A 371 -8.67 15.76 -7.13
CA GLU A 371 -8.53 15.63 -5.67
C GLU A 371 -9.13 14.31 -5.17
N LEU A 372 -8.36 13.59 -4.36
CA LEU A 372 -8.83 12.44 -3.57
C LEU A 372 -8.93 12.87 -2.11
N VAL A 373 -10.05 12.55 -1.47
CA VAL A 373 -10.27 12.83 -0.05
C VAL A 373 -10.37 11.52 0.74
N LEU A 374 -9.77 11.52 1.93
CA LEU A 374 -9.61 10.37 2.80
C LEU A 374 -10.10 10.70 4.20
N ALA A 375 -10.63 9.72 4.91
CA ALA A 375 -10.95 9.86 6.33
C ALA A 375 -10.62 8.57 7.08
N LEU A 376 -9.98 8.68 8.25
CA LEU A 376 -9.69 7.56 9.13
C LEU A 376 -10.13 7.87 10.56
N ARG A 377 -10.99 7.02 11.13
CA ARG A 377 -11.43 7.09 12.53
C ARG A 377 -11.53 5.69 13.14
N GLY A 378 -11.03 5.55 14.36
CA GLY A 378 -10.95 4.28 15.09
C GLY A 378 -9.66 3.50 14.81
N SER A 379 -9.43 2.44 15.59
CA SER A 379 -8.22 1.59 15.53
C SER A 379 -8.30 0.43 14.55
N GLY A 380 -9.49 0.08 14.07
CA GLY A 380 -9.71 -1.16 13.33
C GLY A 380 -9.25 -1.13 11.88
N GLN A 381 -8.98 0.06 11.34
CA GLN A 381 -8.63 0.29 9.94
C GLN A 381 -7.33 1.09 9.83
N ALA A 382 -6.70 1.03 8.66
CA ALA A 382 -5.50 1.79 8.36
C ALA A 382 -5.57 2.40 6.97
N LEU A 383 -4.90 3.55 6.80
CA LEU A 383 -4.66 4.20 5.52
C LEU A 383 -3.24 4.75 5.51
N TYR A 384 -2.59 4.57 4.37
CA TYR A 384 -1.23 5.00 4.08
C TYR A 384 -1.25 5.83 2.81
N VAL A 385 -0.60 6.99 2.83
CA VAL A 385 -0.42 7.86 1.65
C VAL A 385 1.04 7.81 1.26
N GLY A 386 1.36 7.00 0.26
CA GLY A 386 2.65 6.95 -0.40
C GLY A 386 2.95 8.21 -1.19
N VAL A 387 4.18 8.70 -1.07
CA VAL A 387 4.69 9.85 -1.81
C VAL A 387 5.71 9.36 -2.83
N ALA A 388 5.32 9.34 -4.11
CA ALA A 388 6.21 9.08 -5.24
C ALA A 388 6.40 10.38 -6.05
N ASP A 389 7.39 10.41 -6.94
CA ASP A 389 7.79 11.63 -7.67
C ASP A 389 6.64 12.21 -8.51
N ASP A 390 5.85 11.35 -9.17
CA ASP A 390 4.80 11.75 -10.10
C ASP A 390 3.38 11.43 -9.62
N CYS A 391 3.22 10.84 -8.44
CA CYS A 391 1.91 10.48 -7.89
C CYS A 391 1.87 10.35 -6.37
N TYR A 392 0.66 10.45 -5.82
CA TYR A 392 0.32 9.89 -4.53
C TYR A 392 -0.39 8.55 -4.70
N ILE A 393 -0.02 7.59 -3.86
CA ILE A 393 -0.63 6.26 -3.85
C ILE A 393 -1.20 6.00 -2.47
N VAL A 394 -2.50 5.81 -2.39
CA VAL A 394 -3.18 5.53 -1.14
C VAL A 394 -3.46 4.05 -1.05
N ALA A 395 -3.09 3.40 0.04
CA ALA A 395 -3.48 2.02 0.29
C ALA A 395 -3.91 1.82 1.74
N SER A 396 -4.75 0.80 1.99
CA SER A 396 -5.08 0.42 3.36
C SER A 396 -4.01 -0.43 4.05
N GLU A 397 -2.98 -0.86 3.31
CA GLU A 397 -1.78 -1.51 3.84
C GLU A 397 -0.51 -1.05 3.10
N PRO A 398 0.67 -1.06 3.74
CA PRO A 398 1.92 -0.64 3.10
C PRO A 398 2.23 -1.42 1.81
N TYR A 399 1.77 -2.66 1.71
CA TYR A 399 1.94 -3.54 0.54
C TYR A 399 1.33 -2.98 -0.76
N GLY A 400 0.32 -2.11 -0.64
CA GLY A 400 -0.26 -1.41 -1.78
C GLY A 400 0.58 -0.21 -2.26
N VAL A 401 1.54 0.25 -1.45
CA VAL A 401 2.35 1.45 -1.71
C VAL A 401 3.76 1.10 -2.22
N VAL A 402 4.37 0.05 -1.67
CA VAL A 402 5.81 -0.25 -1.81
C VAL A 402 6.30 -0.56 -3.23
N GLU A 403 5.41 -0.89 -4.18
CA GLU A 403 5.79 -1.05 -5.60
C GLU A 403 6.32 0.28 -6.20
N GLU A 404 5.82 1.41 -5.70
CA GLU A 404 6.04 2.72 -6.31
C GLU A 404 6.75 3.71 -5.38
N THR A 405 6.71 3.51 -4.08
CA THR A 405 7.52 4.29 -3.14
C THR A 405 7.64 3.57 -1.80
N SER A 406 8.82 3.68 -1.18
CA SER A 406 9.00 3.24 0.21
C SER A 406 8.53 4.30 1.21
N ARG A 407 8.27 5.54 0.79
CA ARG A 407 7.95 6.65 1.69
C ARG A 407 6.44 6.86 1.78
N TYR A 408 5.90 6.81 2.99
CA TYR A 408 4.46 7.01 3.19
C TYR A 408 4.14 7.75 4.49
N LEU A 409 3.01 8.47 4.48
CA LEU A 409 2.33 8.96 5.67
C LEU A 409 1.36 7.88 6.17
N ARG A 410 1.48 7.44 7.42
CA ARG A 410 0.46 6.61 8.09
C ARG A 410 -0.55 7.52 8.78
N LEU A 411 -1.83 7.36 8.46
CA LEU A 411 -2.89 8.13 9.14
C LEU A 411 -3.11 7.59 10.57
N ASP A 412 -3.50 8.49 11.46
CA ASP A 412 -3.88 8.20 12.84
C ASP A 412 -5.41 8.32 13.00
N GLY A 413 -6.05 7.22 13.41
CA GLY A 413 -7.50 7.14 13.64
C GLY A 413 -7.93 7.36 15.10
N GLU A 414 -7.00 7.45 16.05
CA GLU A 414 -7.29 7.35 17.48
C GLU A 414 -6.80 8.53 18.33
N THR A 415 -5.71 9.18 17.95
CA THR A 415 -5.16 10.29 18.74
C THR A 415 -5.98 11.56 18.54
N PRO A 416 -6.56 12.15 19.60
CA PRO A 416 -7.22 13.43 19.52
C PRO A 416 -6.19 14.56 19.35
N SER A 417 -6.41 15.48 18.41
CA SER A 417 -5.57 16.66 18.27
C SER A 417 -5.86 17.75 19.31
N ASP A 418 -7.08 17.76 19.85
CA ASP A 418 -7.51 18.67 20.91
C ASP A 418 -7.89 17.86 22.17
N PRO A 419 -7.07 17.92 23.24
CA PRO A 419 -7.36 17.27 24.52
C PRO A 419 -8.65 17.77 25.21
N ASP A 420 -9.10 18.99 24.93
CA ASP A 420 -10.33 19.57 25.47
C ASP A 420 -11.58 19.13 24.67
N ASN A 421 -11.38 18.67 23.43
CA ASN A 421 -12.42 18.09 22.57
C ASN A 421 -12.00 16.72 21.99
N PRO A 422 -11.76 15.70 22.84
CA PRO A 422 -11.18 14.44 22.38
C PRO A 422 -12.14 13.59 21.54
N ALA A 423 -13.45 13.84 21.61
CA ALA A 423 -14.44 13.16 20.79
C ALA A 423 -14.52 13.76 19.39
N GLY A 424 -14.51 15.09 19.27
CA GLY A 424 -14.61 15.77 17.98
C GLY A 424 -13.29 15.81 17.20
N SER A 425 -12.15 15.82 17.89
CA SER A 425 -10.83 15.97 17.27
C SER A 425 -10.14 14.64 16.92
N ARG A 426 -10.74 13.50 17.27
CA ARG A 426 -10.17 12.17 17.03
C ARG A 426 -10.27 11.75 15.57
N GLY A 427 -9.16 11.21 15.07
CA GLY A 427 -9.01 10.74 13.69
C GLY A 427 -8.55 11.84 12.76
N GLN A 428 -8.31 11.48 11.50
CA GLN A 428 -7.74 12.37 10.51
C GLN A 428 -8.52 12.34 9.20
N VAL A 429 -8.64 13.52 8.59
CA VAL A 429 -9.21 13.72 7.25
C VAL A 429 -8.11 14.32 6.37
N VAL A 430 -7.86 13.72 5.20
CA VAL A 430 -6.72 14.06 4.33
C VAL A 430 -7.21 14.32 2.91
N ALA A 431 -6.62 15.29 2.22
CA ALA A 431 -6.77 15.50 0.79
C ALA A 431 -5.40 15.48 0.10
N VAL A 432 -5.36 14.83 -1.06
CA VAL A 432 -4.21 14.84 -1.97
C VAL A 432 -4.66 15.18 -3.38
N ARG A 433 -3.82 15.92 -4.11
CA ARG A 433 -4.16 16.47 -5.41
C ARG A 433 -3.11 16.17 -6.46
N SER A 434 -3.57 15.95 -7.69
CA SER A 434 -2.74 15.71 -8.88
C SER A 434 -1.77 16.86 -9.18
N ASP A 435 -2.14 18.11 -8.90
CA ASP A 435 -1.29 19.28 -9.13
C ASP A 435 -0.26 19.55 -8.02
N ARG A 436 -0.17 18.66 -7.00
CA ARG A 436 0.70 18.82 -5.82
C ARG A 436 1.52 17.58 -5.48
N VAL A 437 1.62 16.61 -6.41
CA VAL A 437 2.37 15.35 -6.23
C VAL A 437 3.87 15.57 -5.94
N GLY A 438 4.56 14.51 -5.47
CA GLY A 438 6.02 14.53 -5.29
C GLY A 438 6.53 15.06 -3.95
N SER A 439 5.67 15.48 -3.01
CA SER A 439 6.15 15.98 -1.70
C SER A 439 5.16 15.78 -0.55
N ALA A 440 5.65 15.79 0.70
CA ALA A 440 4.78 15.81 1.88
C ALA A 440 3.91 17.08 1.95
N ALA A 441 4.43 18.21 1.45
CA ALA A 441 3.76 19.52 1.50
C ALA A 441 2.50 19.62 0.62
N GLY A 442 2.32 18.71 -0.33
CA GLY A 442 1.09 18.61 -1.13
C GLY A 442 -0.06 17.87 -0.42
N ILE A 443 0.19 17.28 0.74
CA ILE A 443 -0.81 16.57 1.55
C ILE A 443 -1.47 17.56 2.51
N ARG A 444 -2.78 17.77 2.37
CA ARG A 444 -3.57 18.56 3.33
C ARG A 444 -4.19 17.61 4.35
N ARG A 445 -3.94 17.82 5.65
CA ARG A 445 -4.46 16.98 6.74
C ARG A 445 -5.14 17.84 7.80
N LEU A 446 -6.34 17.43 8.20
CA LEU A 446 -7.15 18.03 9.27
C LEU A 446 -7.51 16.94 10.29
N SER A 447 -7.78 17.35 11.53
CA SER A 447 -8.62 16.57 12.44
C SER A 447 -10.09 16.65 12.02
N TYR A 448 -10.94 15.83 12.63
CA TYR A 448 -12.38 15.86 12.35
C TYR A 448 -13.08 17.14 12.80
N ASP A 449 -12.56 17.87 13.78
CA ASP A 449 -13.10 19.18 14.20
C ASP A 449 -12.61 20.35 13.33
N GLY A 450 -11.74 20.09 12.35
CA GLY A 450 -11.24 21.07 11.41
C GLY A 450 -9.90 21.71 11.81
N THR A 451 -9.29 21.26 12.91
CA THR A 451 -7.93 21.69 13.29
C THR A 451 -6.93 21.26 12.20
N GLU A 452 -6.10 22.20 11.75
CA GLU A 452 -5.04 21.89 10.78
C GLU A 452 -3.93 21.06 11.43
N LEU A 453 -3.52 19.99 10.74
CA LEU A 453 -2.43 19.12 11.14
C LEU A 453 -1.40 19.06 10.00
N PRO A 454 -0.55 20.08 9.81
CA PRO A 454 0.41 20.14 8.71
C PRO A 454 1.25 18.84 8.62
N VAL A 455 1.57 18.45 7.39
CA VAL A 455 2.41 17.27 7.11
C VAL A 455 3.80 17.74 6.71
N THR A 456 4.81 17.17 7.33
CA THR A 456 6.22 17.43 7.09
C THR A 456 6.95 16.16 6.68
N GLU A 457 8.21 16.28 6.27
CA GLU A 457 9.05 15.12 5.94
C GLU A 457 9.29 14.20 7.15
N GLU A 458 9.19 14.72 8.38
CA GLU A 458 9.34 13.95 9.62
C GLU A 458 8.12 13.06 9.92
N ASP A 459 6.95 13.37 9.35
CA ASP A 459 5.77 12.53 9.44
C ASP A 459 5.85 11.29 8.53
N LEU A 460 6.77 11.28 7.55
CA LEU A 460 6.91 10.18 6.59
C LEU A 460 7.75 9.04 7.16
N THR A 461 7.22 7.83 7.04
CA THR A 461 7.91 6.59 7.37
C THR A 461 8.51 5.98 6.09
N THR A 462 9.66 5.32 6.22
CA THR A 462 10.25 4.51 5.15
C THR A 462 9.93 3.03 5.40
N ALA A 463 9.32 2.38 4.41
CA ALA A 463 9.04 0.96 4.42
C ALA A 463 10.34 0.16 4.38
N GLU A 464 10.45 -0.85 5.25
CA GLU A 464 11.55 -1.82 5.25
C GLU A 464 11.19 -3.10 4.47
N ILE A 465 10.08 -3.08 3.72
CA ILE A 465 9.57 -4.19 2.93
C ILE A 465 9.44 -3.80 1.47
N THR A 466 9.73 -4.75 0.58
CA THR A 466 9.61 -4.60 -0.87
C THR A 466 8.54 -5.52 -1.44
N THR A 467 8.22 -5.35 -2.72
CA THR A 467 7.33 -6.27 -3.46
C THR A 467 7.91 -7.70 -3.55
N ARG A 468 9.24 -7.86 -3.48
CA ARG A 468 9.91 -9.16 -3.46
C ARG A 468 9.54 -9.97 -2.22
N ASP A 469 9.46 -9.31 -1.08
CA ASP A 469 9.25 -9.98 0.22
C ASP A 469 7.80 -10.49 0.38
N ILE A 470 6.86 -9.89 -0.36
CA ILE A 470 5.43 -10.23 -0.35
C ILE A 470 4.98 -10.96 -1.61
N ASP A 471 5.91 -11.41 -2.46
CA ASP A 471 5.57 -12.21 -3.63
C ASP A 471 5.11 -13.61 -3.21
N ARG A 472 4.06 -14.11 -3.84
CA ARG A 472 3.56 -15.49 -3.62
C ARG A 472 4.30 -16.50 -4.50
N GLY A 473 4.95 -16.06 -5.57
CA GLY A 473 5.46 -16.93 -6.62
C GLY A 473 4.37 -17.84 -7.19
N ASP A 474 4.77 -19.06 -7.57
CA ASP A 474 3.86 -20.07 -8.14
C ASP A 474 3.06 -20.84 -7.08
N PHE A 475 3.15 -20.45 -5.80
CA PHE A 475 2.45 -21.17 -4.74
C PHE A 475 0.95 -20.85 -4.76
N PRO A 476 0.08 -21.85 -4.55
CA PRO A 476 -1.36 -21.62 -4.45
C PRO A 476 -1.73 -20.76 -3.23
N HIS A 477 -0.93 -20.81 -2.16
CA HIS A 477 -1.20 -20.09 -0.91
C HIS A 477 0.10 -19.53 -0.31
N PHE A 478 0.05 -18.32 0.25
CA PHE A 478 1.16 -17.72 1.00
C PHE A 478 1.66 -18.62 2.14
N LEU A 479 0.76 -19.26 2.88
CA LEU A 479 1.14 -20.18 3.96
C LEU A 479 2.03 -21.34 3.46
N LEU A 480 1.73 -21.89 2.28
CA LEU A 480 2.54 -22.98 1.72
C LEU A 480 3.93 -22.46 1.31
N LYS A 481 4.00 -21.27 0.71
CA LYS A 481 5.26 -20.59 0.40
C LYS A 481 6.07 -20.40 1.67
N GLU A 482 5.53 -19.72 2.67
CA GLU A 482 6.22 -19.39 3.92
C GLU A 482 6.76 -20.62 4.67
N VAL A 483 5.97 -21.70 4.72
CA VAL A 483 6.42 -22.97 5.32
C VAL A 483 7.57 -23.60 4.52
N THR A 484 7.50 -23.52 3.19
CA THR A 484 8.54 -24.05 2.29
C THR A 484 9.83 -23.22 2.37
N ASP A 485 9.70 -21.90 2.52
CA ASP A 485 10.82 -20.95 2.61
C ASP A 485 11.52 -20.95 3.98
N ALA A 486 10.85 -21.44 5.03
CA ALA A 486 11.35 -21.40 6.41
C ALA A 486 12.81 -21.87 6.61
N PRO A 487 13.31 -22.96 5.96
CA PRO A 487 14.71 -23.35 6.07
C PRO A 487 15.69 -22.30 5.53
N HIS A 488 15.34 -21.63 4.42
CA HIS A 488 16.16 -20.57 3.84
C HIS A 488 16.10 -19.30 4.70
N SER A 489 14.91 -18.91 5.18
CA SER A 489 14.76 -17.78 6.10
C SER A 489 15.56 -17.97 7.39
N PHE A 490 15.59 -19.20 7.93
CA PHE A 490 16.38 -19.54 9.11
C PHE A 490 17.90 -19.43 8.86
N ARG A 491 18.41 -19.93 7.72
CA ARG A 491 19.82 -19.78 7.36
C ARG A 491 20.20 -18.30 7.21
N THR A 492 19.38 -17.53 6.51
CA THR A 492 19.59 -16.09 6.31
C THR A 492 19.63 -15.33 7.63
N THR A 493 18.77 -15.70 8.59
CA THR A 493 18.77 -15.11 9.94
C THR A 493 20.07 -15.37 10.71
N LEU A 494 20.73 -16.51 10.45
CA LEU A 494 21.99 -16.89 11.12
C LEU A 494 23.26 -16.43 10.38
N ARG A 495 23.17 -16.06 9.10
CA ARG A 495 24.31 -15.65 8.26
C ARG A 495 25.07 -14.49 8.92
N GLY A 496 26.38 -14.66 9.08
CA GLY A 496 27.26 -13.69 9.75
C GLY A 496 27.08 -13.57 11.27
N ARG A 497 26.12 -14.28 11.88
CA ARG A 497 25.89 -14.29 13.34
C ARG A 497 26.48 -15.48 14.05
N LEU A 498 26.65 -16.60 13.36
CA LEU A 498 27.29 -17.81 13.89
C LEU A 498 28.54 -18.11 13.05
N VAL A 499 29.71 -17.79 13.60
CA VAL A 499 31.00 -17.93 12.90
C VAL A 499 31.68 -19.20 13.35
N GLN A 500 31.98 -20.09 12.41
CA GLN A 500 32.65 -21.36 12.73
C GLN A 500 34.15 -21.15 12.93
N HIS A 501 34.73 -21.79 13.95
CA HIS A 501 36.18 -21.87 14.16
C HIS A 501 36.60 -23.31 14.50
N ASP A 502 37.90 -23.56 14.60
CA ASP A 502 38.42 -24.89 14.98
C ASP A 502 37.86 -25.30 16.36
N GLY A 503 36.96 -26.29 16.35
CA GLY A 503 36.36 -26.89 17.54
C GLY A 503 35.04 -26.28 18.04
N GLY A 504 34.43 -25.31 17.34
CA GLY A 504 33.18 -24.69 17.81
C GLY A 504 32.59 -23.60 16.93
N TYR A 505 31.73 -22.78 17.55
CA TYR A 505 31.09 -21.63 16.95
C TYR A 505 31.18 -20.43 17.89
N ASP A 506 31.51 -19.28 17.33
CA ASP A 506 31.38 -17.98 17.99
C ASP A 506 30.08 -17.31 17.55
N VAL A 507 29.42 -16.60 18.47
CA VAL A 507 28.24 -15.80 18.17
C VAL A 507 28.67 -14.35 18.01
N HIS A 508 28.40 -13.78 16.84
CA HIS A 508 28.63 -12.37 16.53
C HIS A 508 27.28 -11.66 16.44
N ILE A 509 27.03 -10.70 17.34
CA ILE A 509 25.85 -9.83 17.30
C ILE A 509 26.34 -8.40 17.14
N PRO A 510 25.95 -7.69 16.08
CA PRO A 510 26.41 -6.33 15.86
C PRO A 510 25.84 -5.38 16.92
N GLU A 511 26.55 -4.28 17.20
CA GLU A 511 26.14 -3.26 18.17
C GLU A 511 24.77 -2.64 17.83
N SER A 512 24.39 -2.63 16.54
CA SER A 512 23.05 -2.22 16.09
C SER A 512 21.93 -3.14 16.58
N SER A 513 22.21 -4.43 16.80
CA SER A 513 21.24 -5.42 17.29
C SER A 513 21.29 -5.57 18.81
N LEU A 514 22.47 -5.47 19.42
CA LEU A 514 22.65 -5.52 20.87
C LEU A 514 23.61 -4.40 21.31
N PRO A 515 23.07 -3.21 21.65
CA PRO A 515 23.89 -2.05 22.00
C PRO A 515 24.76 -2.30 23.23
N SER A 516 25.96 -1.69 23.25
CA SER A 516 26.92 -1.79 24.36
C SER A 516 26.30 -1.38 25.70
N GLU A 517 25.40 -0.39 25.71
CA GLU A 517 24.67 0.04 26.91
C GLU A 517 23.81 -1.09 27.54
N VAL A 518 23.18 -1.93 26.71
CA VAL A 518 22.39 -3.07 27.19
C VAL A 518 23.31 -4.12 27.81
N ILE A 519 24.44 -4.40 27.15
CA ILE A 519 25.45 -5.36 27.63
C ILE A 519 26.03 -4.90 28.96
N GLU A 520 26.46 -3.64 29.06
CA GLU A 520 26.97 -3.05 30.30
C GLU A 520 25.91 -3.02 31.39
N GLY A 521 24.66 -2.68 31.04
CA GLY A 521 23.51 -2.66 31.93
C GLY A 521 23.24 -4.02 32.58
N LEU A 522 23.25 -5.09 31.77
CA LEU A 522 23.14 -6.47 32.24
C LEU A 522 24.36 -6.88 33.09
N GLY A 523 25.58 -6.59 32.62
CA GLY A 523 26.82 -6.99 33.29
C GLY A 523 27.02 -6.34 34.67
N ARG A 524 26.56 -5.10 34.86
CA ARG A 524 26.63 -4.38 36.15
C ARG A 524 25.39 -4.56 37.03
N GLY A 525 24.38 -5.31 36.56
CA GLY A 525 23.12 -5.55 37.29
C GLY A 525 22.15 -4.37 37.32
N ALA A 526 22.39 -3.32 36.52
CA ALA A 526 21.44 -2.22 36.36
C ALA A 526 20.17 -2.68 35.64
N ILE A 527 20.32 -3.61 34.68
CA ILE A 527 19.23 -4.36 34.08
C ILE A 527 19.25 -5.75 34.71
N ASN A 528 18.21 -6.09 35.46
CA ASN A 528 18.05 -7.43 36.06
C ASN A 528 16.72 -8.08 35.69
N ARG A 529 15.91 -7.43 34.84
CA ARG A 529 14.65 -7.98 34.34
C ARG A 529 14.60 -7.92 32.83
N VAL A 530 14.30 -9.05 32.21
CA VAL A 530 14.01 -9.15 30.77
C VAL A 530 12.56 -9.56 30.62
N GLN A 531 11.76 -8.67 30.02
CA GLN A 531 10.35 -8.89 29.78
C GLN A 531 10.12 -9.05 28.27
N VAL A 532 9.88 -10.28 27.84
CA VAL A 532 9.52 -10.59 26.46
C VAL A 532 8.02 -10.36 26.30
N ILE A 533 7.63 -9.59 25.28
CA ILE A 533 6.24 -9.29 24.96
C ILE A 533 5.94 -9.54 23.49
N GLY A 534 4.67 -9.81 23.20
CA GLY A 534 4.14 -9.93 21.85
C GLY A 534 2.65 -10.23 21.90
N GLN A 535 2.04 -10.47 20.74
CA GLN A 535 0.65 -10.93 20.64
C GLN A 535 0.53 -12.15 19.74
N GLY A 536 -0.48 -12.99 19.98
CA GLY A 536 -0.74 -14.19 19.19
C GLY A 536 0.48 -15.10 19.05
N THR A 537 0.82 -15.51 17.83
CA THR A 537 1.98 -16.36 17.54
C THR A 537 3.32 -15.74 17.97
N ALA A 538 3.44 -14.40 17.95
CA ALA A 538 4.65 -13.73 18.42
C ALA A 538 4.84 -13.86 19.94
N ALA A 539 3.74 -13.85 20.71
CA ALA A 539 3.79 -14.14 22.15
C ALA A 539 4.21 -15.60 22.40
N VAL A 540 3.77 -16.54 21.58
CA VAL A 540 4.18 -17.96 21.65
C VAL A 540 5.68 -18.10 21.38
N ALA A 541 6.20 -17.47 20.32
CA ALA A 541 7.65 -17.45 20.06
C ALA A 541 8.43 -16.82 21.23
N GLY A 542 7.89 -15.75 21.83
CA GLY A 542 8.48 -15.09 22.99
C GLY A 542 8.53 -15.96 24.24
N GLN A 543 7.56 -16.84 24.44
CA GLN A 543 7.59 -17.82 25.54
C GLN A 543 8.77 -18.76 25.41
N SER A 544 9.02 -19.30 24.21
CA SER A 544 10.18 -20.16 23.97
C SER A 544 11.49 -19.41 24.23
N LEU A 545 11.62 -18.18 23.73
CA LEU A 545 12.80 -17.34 24.00
C LEU A 545 13.04 -17.16 25.51
N ALA A 546 11.99 -16.78 26.25
CA ALA A 546 12.08 -16.56 27.68
C ALA A 546 12.47 -17.83 28.45
N GLU A 547 11.93 -18.99 28.06
CA GLU A 547 12.26 -20.28 28.67
C GLU A 547 13.74 -20.65 28.47
N PHE A 548 14.26 -20.52 27.25
CA PHE A 548 15.67 -20.79 26.96
C PHE A 548 16.60 -19.81 27.68
N LEU A 549 16.32 -18.51 27.64
CA LEU A 549 17.13 -17.50 28.33
C LEU A 549 17.10 -17.69 29.85
N ALA A 550 15.94 -17.99 30.44
CA ALA A 550 15.83 -18.24 31.87
C ALA A 550 16.68 -19.45 32.30
N ALA A 551 16.73 -20.50 31.49
CA ALA A 551 17.57 -21.68 31.77
C ALA A 551 19.07 -21.35 31.69
N LEU A 552 19.48 -20.54 30.72
CA LEU A 552 20.89 -20.13 30.54
C LEU A 552 21.37 -19.14 31.62
N LEU A 553 20.44 -18.38 32.21
CA LEU A 553 20.73 -17.32 33.18
C LEU A 553 20.44 -17.72 34.63
N VAL A 554 20.23 -19.02 34.90
CA VAL A 554 19.82 -19.54 36.22
C VAL A 554 20.77 -19.16 37.36
N ASP A 555 22.07 -19.03 37.07
CA ASP A 555 23.11 -18.67 38.04
C ASP A 555 23.33 -17.15 38.16
N THR A 556 22.45 -16.34 37.55
CA THR A 556 22.52 -14.87 37.57
C THR A 556 21.33 -14.27 38.33
N GLU A 557 21.38 -12.96 38.61
CA GLU A 557 20.23 -12.23 39.18
C GLU A 557 19.17 -11.84 38.13
N VAL A 558 19.44 -12.10 36.85
CA VAL A 558 18.56 -11.72 35.74
C VAL A 558 17.31 -12.59 35.70
N ARG A 559 16.14 -11.95 35.73
CA ARG A 559 14.84 -12.61 35.67
C ARG A 559 14.22 -12.42 34.30
N VAL A 560 13.97 -13.51 33.59
CA VAL A 560 13.33 -13.49 32.28
C VAL A 560 11.88 -13.95 32.40
N ARG A 561 10.95 -13.21 31.80
CA ARG A 561 9.52 -13.58 31.71
C ARG A 561 8.97 -13.25 30.33
N ALA A 562 8.01 -14.05 29.87
CA ALA A 562 7.19 -13.75 28.72
C ALA A 562 5.74 -13.49 29.15
N THR A 563 5.15 -12.42 28.64
CA THR A 563 3.77 -12.01 28.94
C THR A 563 3.18 -11.39 27.67
N PRO A 564 1.88 -11.62 27.32
CA PRO A 564 1.25 -10.89 26.23
C PRO A 564 1.37 -9.37 26.44
N ALA A 565 1.53 -8.59 25.37
CA ALA A 565 1.76 -7.16 25.50
C ALA A 565 0.63 -6.42 26.23
N THR A 566 -0.62 -6.83 26.01
CA THR A 566 -1.83 -6.30 26.67
C THR A 566 -1.84 -6.57 28.16
N GLU A 567 -1.36 -7.73 28.60
CA GLU A 567 -1.27 -8.09 30.01
C GLU A 567 -0.23 -7.23 30.73
N LEU A 568 0.92 -6.96 30.08
CA LEU A 568 1.92 -6.04 30.63
C LEU A 568 1.34 -4.63 30.83
N SER A 569 0.77 -4.04 29.77
CA SER A 569 0.19 -2.69 29.83
C SER A 569 -1.05 -2.61 30.71
N GLY A 570 -1.81 -3.70 30.83
CA GLY A 570 -3.05 -3.74 31.60
C GLY A 570 -2.82 -3.87 33.10
N PHE A 571 -1.81 -4.68 33.50
CA PHE A 571 -1.74 -5.18 34.87
C PHE A 571 -0.34 -5.17 35.48
N ASP A 572 0.73 -5.37 34.68
CA ASP A 572 2.07 -5.62 35.23
C ASP A 572 3.04 -4.41 35.13
N MET A 573 2.58 -3.24 34.67
CA MET A 573 3.41 -2.02 34.64
C MET A 573 3.79 -1.53 36.05
N ARG A 574 5.08 -1.20 36.21
CA ARG A 574 5.60 -0.57 37.43
C ARG A 574 5.75 0.95 37.24
N PRO A 575 5.74 1.75 38.34
CA PRO A 575 6.01 3.17 38.27
C PRO A 575 7.39 3.51 37.69
N ASP A 576 8.38 2.66 37.97
CA ASP A 576 9.76 2.75 37.47
C ASP A 576 10.10 1.40 36.82
N MET A 577 10.54 1.46 35.57
CA MET A 577 10.96 0.30 34.78
C MET A 577 12.39 0.45 34.24
N SER A 578 13.20 1.36 34.79
CA SER A 578 14.59 1.61 34.39
C SER A 578 15.51 0.37 34.53
N ASP A 579 15.11 -0.61 35.36
CA ASP A 579 15.79 -1.90 35.56
C ASP A 579 15.37 -3.00 34.55
N THR A 580 14.47 -2.67 33.60
CA THR A 580 13.78 -3.65 32.74
C THR A 580 14.15 -3.48 31.27
N LEU A 581 14.69 -4.54 30.66
CA LEU A 581 14.78 -4.68 29.22
C LEU A 581 13.48 -5.30 28.68
N VAL A 582 12.75 -4.57 27.84
CA VAL A 582 11.60 -5.12 27.10
C VAL A 582 12.04 -5.61 25.74
N VAL A 583 11.78 -6.89 25.44
CA VAL A 583 12.01 -7.51 24.13
C VAL A 583 10.65 -7.69 23.47
N ALA A 584 10.29 -6.78 22.57
CA ALA A 584 9.02 -6.84 21.84
C ALA A 584 9.18 -7.68 20.56
N ILE A 585 8.37 -8.73 20.43
CA ILE A 585 8.34 -9.60 19.25
C ILE A 585 7.10 -9.25 18.44
N SER A 586 7.31 -8.88 17.18
CA SER A 586 6.26 -8.54 16.21
C SER A 586 6.75 -8.86 14.81
N GLN A 587 5.95 -9.57 14.01
CA GLN A 587 6.31 -9.86 12.61
C GLN A 587 6.11 -8.61 11.74
N SER A 588 5.02 -7.88 11.93
CA SER A 588 4.69 -6.71 11.09
C SER A 588 5.37 -5.42 11.54
N GLY A 589 5.91 -5.38 12.77
CA GLY A 589 6.37 -4.13 13.41
C GLY A 589 5.24 -3.12 13.72
N THR A 590 4.00 -3.41 13.33
CA THR A 590 2.86 -2.46 13.42
C THR A 590 1.75 -2.90 14.36
N THR A 591 1.87 -4.08 15.00
CA THR A 591 0.88 -4.62 15.94
C THR A 591 0.54 -3.61 17.05
N THR A 592 -0.66 -3.02 16.98
CA THR A 592 -1.10 -1.89 17.82
C THR A 592 -0.89 -2.15 19.31
N ASP A 593 -1.37 -3.28 19.82
CA ASP A 593 -1.24 -3.63 21.23
C ASP A 593 0.23 -3.76 21.68
N THR A 594 1.11 -4.26 20.81
CA THR A 594 2.53 -4.41 21.14
C THR A 594 3.22 -3.05 21.17
N ASN A 595 3.00 -2.22 20.14
CA ASN A 595 3.61 -0.89 20.04
C ASN A 595 3.12 0.04 21.15
N ARG A 596 1.81 0.04 21.43
CA ARG A 596 1.24 0.82 22.52
C ARG A 596 1.83 0.44 23.88
N THR A 597 2.04 -0.86 24.14
CA THR A 597 2.73 -1.30 25.36
C THR A 597 4.17 -0.82 25.41
N VAL A 598 4.91 -0.86 24.29
CA VAL A 598 6.28 -0.32 24.23
C VAL A 598 6.31 1.17 24.56
N ASP A 599 5.40 1.96 23.98
CA ASP A 599 5.34 3.41 24.24
C ASP A 599 4.99 3.72 25.71
N LEU A 600 4.05 2.97 26.28
CA LEU A 600 3.70 3.08 27.69
C LEU A 600 4.89 2.73 28.60
N VAL A 601 5.67 1.71 28.27
CA VAL A 601 6.87 1.34 29.03
C VAL A 601 7.96 2.41 28.90
N ARG A 602 8.17 2.99 27.71
CA ARG A 602 9.15 4.08 27.51
C ARG A 602 8.87 5.32 28.35
N SER A 603 7.61 5.54 28.75
CA SER A 603 7.23 6.63 29.65
C SER A 603 7.46 6.35 31.14
N ARG A 604 7.97 5.16 31.50
CA ARG A 604 8.30 4.72 32.88
C ARG A 604 9.80 4.73 33.09
#